data_AF-A0A7Z9XI04-F1
#
_entry.id   AF-A0A7Z9XI04-F1
#
_cell.length_a   1.000
_cell.length_b   1.000
_cell.length_c   1.000
_cell.angle_alpha   90.00
_cell.angle_beta   90.00
_cell.angle_gamma   90.00
#
_symmetry.space_group_name_H-M   'P 1'
#
loop_
_entity.id
_entity.type
_entity.pdbx_description
1 polymer ?
#
loop_
_entity_poly.entity_id
_entity_poly.type
_entity_poly.pdbx_seq_one_letter_code
_entity_poly.pdbx_strand_id
1 'polypeptide(L)' 'VAAGSALAGLNTHTAIWDIAAALPILERAGGRAELFGGGPLPLAAAARGEKIPEPIIFGSPAYFDAIRGYLIRK' A
#
# COMPACT_ATOMS: atom_id res chain seq x y z
N VAL A 1 3.46 -4.01 9.75
CA VAL A 1 2.54 -5.00 9.12
C VAL A 1 3.23 -6.31 8.80
N ALA A 2 4.32 -6.35 8.02
CA ALA A 2 5.02 -7.61 7.69
C ALA A 2 5.45 -8.43 8.93
N ALA A 3 5.84 -7.77 10.03
CA ALA A 3 6.17 -8.40 11.31
C ALA A 3 4.94 -8.77 12.18
N GLY A 4 3.71 -8.66 11.67
CA GLY A 4 2.47 -8.94 12.42
C GLY A 4 2.06 -7.87 13.44
N SER A 5 2.80 -6.75 13.55
CA SER A 5 2.53 -5.69 14.55
C SER A 5 1.34 -4.78 14.24
N ALA A 6 0.77 -4.89 13.04
CA ALA A 6 -0.40 -4.12 12.60
C ALA A 6 -1.11 -4.88 11.46
N LEU A 7 -2.43 -4.71 11.33
CA LEU A 7 -3.24 -5.36 10.28
C LEU A 7 -2.97 -4.77 8.89
N ALA A 8 -2.85 -3.45 8.82
CA ALA A 8 -2.58 -2.68 7.62
C ALA A 8 -2.04 -1.29 7.97
N GLY A 9 -1.52 -0.59 6.95
CA GLY A 9 -1.17 0.82 7.01
C GLY A 9 -1.65 1.57 5.77
N LEU A 10 -1.67 2.90 5.89
CA LEU A 10 -2.03 3.83 4.83
C LEU A 10 -0.91 4.87 4.71
N ASN A 11 -0.33 5.02 3.53
CA ASN A 11 0.61 6.12 3.25
C ASN A 11 -0.03 7.07 2.25
N THR A 12 0.08 8.37 2.54
CA THR A 12 -0.25 9.44 1.58
C THR A 12 1.03 10.00 0.98
N HIS A 13 0.97 10.60 -0.21
CA HIS A 13 2.10 11.30 -0.85
C HIS A 13 3.37 10.44 -1.01
N THR A 14 3.22 9.20 -1.45
CA THR A 14 4.31 8.23 -1.52
C THR A 14 5.15 8.36 -2.79
N ALA A 15 6.48 8.31 -2.66
CA ALA A 15 7.43 8.10 -3.74
C ALA A 15 7.93 6.65 -3.76
N ILE A 16 8.54 6.22 -4.87
CA ILE A 16 9.06 4.84 -4.99
C ILE A 16 10.06 4.50 -3.89
N TRP A 17 10.91 5.45 -3.49
CA TRP A 17 11.97 5.24 -2.51
C TRP A 17 11.46 4.97 -1.09
N ASP A 18 10.24 5.42 -0.77
CA ASP A 18 9.61 5.17 0.52
C ASP A 18 9.19 3.70 0.69
N ILE A 19 8.98 3.00 -0.43
CA ILE A 19 8.37 1.66 -0.45
C ILE A 19 9.22 0.60 -1.16
N ALA A 20 10.23 0.98 -1.94
CA ALA A 20 11.01 0.06 -2.77
C ALA A 20 11.63 -1.10 -1.97
N ALA A 21 12.16 -0.81 -0.79
CA ALA A 21 12.73 -1.83 0.08
C ALA A 21 11.65 -2.63 0.84
N ALA A 22 10.55 -1.96 1.22
CA ALA A 22 9.51 -2.56 2.05
C ALA A 22 8.58 -3.50 1.27
N LEU A 23 8.33 -3.21 -0.01
CA LEU A 23 7.42 -3.99 -0.87
C LEU A 23 7.79 -5.49 -0.93
N PRO A 24 9.02 -5.89 -1.31
CA PRO A 24 9.37 -7.31 -1.41
C PRO A 24 9.35 -8.01 -0.06
N ILE A 25 9.65 -7.30 1.04
CA ILE A 25 9.55 -7.84 2.40
C ILE A 25 8.08 -8.12 2.74
N LEU A 26 7.20 -7.18 2.44
CA LEU A 26 5.75 -7.31 2.65
C LEU A 26 5.18 -8.47 1.84
N GLU A 27 5.51 -8.55 0.55
CA GLU A 27 5.05 -9.62 -0.35
C GLU A 27 5.52 -11.00 0.13
N ARG A 28 6.78 -11.11 0.56
CA ARG A 28 7.33 -12.37 1.08
C ARG A 28 6.72 -12.77 2.43
N ALA A 29 6.19 -11.82 3.18
CA ALA A 29 5.38 -12.06 4.38
C ALA A 29 3.90 -12.36 4.07
N GLY A 30 3.51 -12.48 2.80
CA GLY A 30 2.12 -12.73 2.36
C GLY A 30 1.22 -11.48 2.37
N GLY A 31 1.80 -10.30 2.59
CA GLY A 31 1.10 -9.04 2.48
C GLY A 31 1.03 -8.53 1.04
N ARG A 32 0.24 -7.47 0.84
CA ARG A 32 0.09 -6.78 -0.45
C ARG A 32 0.10 -5.27 -0.23
N ALA A 33 0.46 -4.53 -1.27
CA ALA A 33 0.20 -3.10 -1.36
C ALA A 33 -0.57 -2.79 -2.65
N GLU A 34 -1.55 -1.90 -2.56
CA GLU A 34 -2.32 -1.43 -3.71
C GLU A 34 -2.73 0.02 -3.50
N LEU A 35 -3.16 0.66 -4.58
CA LEU A 35 -3.74 1.98 -4.50
C LEU A 35 -5.03 1.92 -3.67
N PHE A 36 -5.38 3.02 -2.99
CA PHE A 36 -6.55 3.06 -2.12
C PHE A 36 -7.84 2.71 -2.86
N GLY A 37 -7.97 3.06 -4.13
CA GLY A 37 -9.06 2.67 -5.03
C GLY A 37 -9.05 1.21 -5.49
N GLY A 38 -8.07 0.41 -5.09
CA GLY A 38 -7.96 -1.02 -5.42
C GLY A 38 -7.11 -1.34 -6.66
N GLY A 39 -6.60 -0.31 -7.34
CA GLY A 39 -5.70 -0.47 -8.48
C GLY A 39 -4.31 -0.96 -8.09
N PRO A 40 -3.57 -1.61 -9.01
CA PRO A 40 -2.17 -1.96 -8.76
C PRO A 40 -1.31 -0.70 -8.62
N LEU A 41 -0.18 -0.80 -7.92
CA LEU A 41 0.77 0.30 -7.83
C LEU A 41 1.37 0.60 -9.22
N PRO A 42 1.42 1.87 -9.66
CA PRO A 42 1.99 2.25 -10.96
C PRO A 42 3.53 2.27 -10.90
N LEU A 43 4.15 1.12 -10.58
CA LEU A 43 5.58 1.00 -10.30
C LEU A 43 6.47 1.49 -11.46
N ALA A 44 6.03 1.32 -12.71
CA ALA A 44 6.76 1.81 -13.88
C ALA A 44 6.85 3.34 -13.94
N ALA A 45 5.79 4.05 -13.56
CA ALA A 45 5.78 5.51 -13.43
C ALA A 45 6.60 5.95 -12.22
N ALA A 46 6.41 5.27 -11.09
CA ALA A 46 7.13 5.55 -9.86
C ALA A 46 8.64 5.39 -10.02
N ALA A 47 9.09 4.38 -10.77
CA ALA A 47 10.51 4.16 -11.09
C ALA A 47 11.14 5.30 -11.92
N ARG A 48 10.33 6.10 -12.64
CA ARG A 48 10.78 7.31 -13.33
C ARG A 48 10.82 8.55 -12.43
N GLY A 49 10.52 8.40 -11.14
CA GLY A 49 10.48 9.48 -10.17
C GLY A 49 9.11 10.13 -9.99
N GLU A 50 8.08 9.63 -10.66
CA GLU A 50 6.71 10.10 -10.46
C GLU A 50 6.22 9.70 -9.06
N LYS A 51 5.40 10.56 -8.43
CA LYS A 51 4.73 10.19 -7.17
C LYS A 51 3.59 9.22 -7.43
N ILE A 52 3.28 8.38 -6.44
CA ILE A 52 2.08 7.56 -6.48
C ILE A 52 0.85 8.50 -6.43
N PRO A 53 -0.10 8.38 -7.37
CA PRO A 53 -1.13 9.39 -7.60
C PRO A 53 -2.21 9.46 -6.52
N GLU A 54 -2.34 8.40 -5.71
CA GLU A 54 -3.30 8.34 -4.61
C GLU A 54 -2.71 7.61 -3.40
N PRO A 55 -3.33 7.67 -2.22
CA PRO A 55 -2.85 6.95 -1.05
C PRO A 55 -2.70 5.46 -1.35
N ILE A 56 -1.71 4.82 -0.72
CA ILE A 56 -1.53 3.37 -0.81
C ILE A 56 -2.04 2.71 0.46
N ILE A 57 -2.76 1.60 0.31
CA ILE A 57 -3.07 0.68 1.39
C ILE A 57 -2.12 -0.51 1.30
N PHE A 58 -1.58 -0.92 2.44
CA PHE A 58 -0.67 -2.05 2.50
C PHE A 58 -0.91 -2.90 3.74
N GLY A 59 -0.83 -4.22 3.59
CA GLY A 59 -1.00 -5.16 4.69
C GLY A 59 -1.59 -6.50 4.28
N SER A 60 -2.32 -7.14 5.19
CA SER A 60 -3.06 -8.36 4.82
C SER A 60 -4.27 -7.98 3.95
N PRO A 61 -4.38 -8.52 2.72
CA PRO A 61 -5.44 -8.15 1.78
C PRO A 61 -6.84 -8.49 2.29
N ALA A 62 -6.96 -9.42 3.25
CA ALA A 62 -8.21 -9.79 3.90
C ALA A 62 -8.92 -8.60 4.60
N TYR A 63 -8.20 -7.52 4.90
CA TYR A 63 -8.74 -6.36 5.62
C TYR A 63 -8.98 -5.12 4.73
N PHE A 64 -8.60 -5.14 3.45
CA PHE A 64 -8.60 -3.92 2.62
C PHE A 64 -9.99 -3.32 2.43
N ASP A 65 -10.99 -4.15 2.13
CA ASP A 65 -12.36 -3.68 1.93
C ASP A 65 -12.98 -3.13 3.21
N ALA A 66 -12.69 -3.77 4.35
CA ALA A 66 -13.11 -3.29 5.66
C ALA A 66 -12.49 -1.92 6.00
N ILE A 67 -11.20 -1.73 5.72
CA ILE A 67 -10.48 -0.48 5.96
C ILE A 67 -11.01 0.63 5.06
N ARG A 68 -11.20 0.36 3.76
CA ARG A 68 -11.82 1.31 2.82
C ARG A 68 -13.19 1.76 3.30
N GLY A 69 -14.03 0.80 3.69
CA GLY A 69 -15.37 1.08 4.21
C GLY A 69 -15.36 1.99 5.44
N TYR A 70 -14.37 1.85 6.32
CA TYR A 70 -14.21 2.70 7.49
C TYR A 70 -13.73 4.12 7.15
N LEU A 71 -12.79 4.24 6.20
CA LEU A 71 -12.19 5.52 5.82
C LEU A 71 -13.06 6.38 4.90
N ILE A 72 -13.93 5.79 4.08
CA ILE A 72 -14.86 6.54 3.20
C ILE A 72 -16.04 7.12 3.97
N ARG A 73 -16.39 6.56 5.14
CA ARG A 73 -17.51 7.03 5.97
C ARG A 73 -17.17 8.21 6.88
N LYS A 74 -15.90 8.61 6.95
CA LYS A 74 -15.45 9.80 7.68
C LYS A 74 -15.24 10.95 6.72
#